data_AF-A0A662BBI5-F1
#
_entry.id   AF-A0A662BBI5-F1
#
_cell.length_a   1.000
_cell.length_b   1.000
_cell.length_c   1.000
_cell.angle_alpha   90.00
_cell.angle_beta   90.00
_cell.angle_gamma   90.00
#
_symmetry.space_group_name_H-M   'P 1'
#
loop_
_entity.id
_entity.type
_entity.pdbx_description
1 polymer ?
#
loop_
_entity_poly.entity_id
_entity_poly.type
_entity_poly.pdbx_seq_one_letter_code
_entity_poly.pdbx_strand_id
1 'polypeptide(L)'
;MHNIDSINHVKGESVYLDDIPQQEGTLFSLVFDSPIAHGRIKKLDFREALDLNGVISIYTAKDIPGNNQLGIIIPDEPLFAEKELHFIGQPIALIVAETELIARKAKHLIKIEVEELPVIIDEREARLKEQFIIPPRTFKIGDTSKAFKECEYVIEGSAKSGGQEHLYIETQGAYAIPVENDCLKVYSSTQGPTSVQKIIASVLGVAMHKIEVDVRRLGGAFGGKEDQATPLAAMASLAAYLLKRPVKLVYRRLNDMRMTGKRHPYTSDFKIGLNKELKIIA
;
A
#
# COMPACT_ATOMS: atom_id res chain seq x y z
N MET A 1 -5.88 -30.90 -7.64
CA MET A 1 -4.99 -30.04 -8.45
C MET A 1 -3.58 -30.19 -7.87
N HIS A 2 -2.60 -30.66 -8.64
CA HIS A 2 -1.21 -30.73 -8.20
C HIS A 2 -0.49 -29.44 -8.59
N ASN A 3 0.17 -28.77 -7.63
CA ASN A 3 0.98 -27.60 -7.92
C ASN A 3 2.24 -28.02 -8.70
N ILE A 4 2.41 -27.47 -9.90
CA ILE A 4 3.51 -27.78 -10.82
C ILE A 4 4.90 -27.40 -10.29
N ASP A 5 4.98 -26.49 -9.32
CA ASP A 5 6.24 -25.99 -8.72
C ASP A 5 6.51 -26.57 -7.32
N SER A 6 5.69 -27.53 -6.86
CA SER A 6 5.75 -28.09 -5.50
C SER A 6 7.10 -28.70 -5.13
N ILE A 7 7.75 -29.41 -6.06
CA ILE A 7 9.07 -30.01 -5.83
C ILE A 7 10.12 -28.92 -5.59
N ASN A 8 10.10 -27.84 -6.37
CA ASN A 8 11.05 -26.74 -6.26
C ASN A 8 10.82 -25.94 -4.96
N HIS A 9 9.56 -25.79 -4.51
CA HIS A 9 9.26 -25.17 -3.23
C HIS A 9 9.91 -25.93 -2.07
N VAL A 10 9.79 -27.26 -2.05
CA VAL A 10 10.36 -28.10 -0.98
C VAL A 10 11.89 -28.09 -1.01
N LYS A 11 12.49 -27.96 -2.19
CA LYS A 11 13.96 -27.88 -2.34
C LYS A 11 14.54 -26.48 -2.11
N GLY A 12 13.71 -25.44 -2.03
CA GLY A 12 14.18 -24.05 -2.01
C GLY A 12 14.73 -23.56 -3.36
N GLU A 13 14.35 -24.21 -4.47
CA GLU A 13 14.78 -23.86 -5.84
C GLU A 13 13.82 -22.86 -6.51
N SER A 14 12.63 -22.65 -5.93
CA SER A 14 11.68 -21.64 -6.40
C SER A 14 12.14 -20.24 -6.04
N VAL A 15 12.46 -19.44 -7.05
CA VAL A 15 12.87 -18.03 -6.92
C VAL A 15 11.66 -17.12 -6.63
N TYR A 16 11.65 -16.48 -5.47
CA TYR A 16 10.75 -15.37 -5.14
C TYR A 16 11.42 -14.02 -5.42
N LEU A 17 10.74 -12.89 -5.17
CA LEU A 17 11.26 -11.58 -5.57
C LEU A 17 12.61 -11.26 -4.93
N ASP A 18 12.77 -11.55 -3.63
CA ASP A 18 14.01 -11.22 -2.93
C ASP A 18 15.16 -12.19 -3.29
N ASP A 19 14.84 -13.35 -3.86
CA ASP A 19 15.82 -14.36 -4.33
C ASP A 19 16.42 -14.01 -5.70
N ILE A 20 15.84 -13.04 -6.42
CA ILE A 20 16.34 -12.60 -7.72
C ILE A 20 17.80 -12.13 -7.56
N PRO A 21 18.75 -12.67 -8.35
CA PRO A 21 20.14 -12.25 -8.29
C PRO A 21 20.29 -10.74 -8.45
N GLN A 22 20.98 -10.13 -7.51
CA GLN A 22 21.26 -8.70 -7.52
C GLN A 22 22.25 -8.40 -8.64
N GLN A 23 22.01 -7.33 -9.39
CA GLN A 23 22.98 -6.84 -10.36
C GLN A 23 24.08 -6.10 -9.63
N GLU A 24 25.26 -6.04 -10.24
CA GLU A 24 26.35 -5.25 -9.70
C GLU A 24 25.93 -3.78 -9.52
N GLY A 25 26.29 -3.19 -8.38
CA GLY A 25 25.91 -1.82 -8.05
C GLY A 25 24.46 -1.62 -7.58
N THR A 26 23.70 -2.71 -7.33
CA THR A 26 22.37 -2.64 -6.71
C THR A 26 22.41 -1.84 -5.41
N LEU A 27 21.48 -0.90 -5.28
CA LEU A 27 21.22 -0.12 -4.08
C LEU A 27 19.99 -0.65 -3.35
N PHE A 28 19.94 -0.36 -2.06
CA PHE A 28 18.85 -0.76 -1.17
C PHE A 28 18.12 0.49 -0.71
N SER A 29 16.81 0.38 -0.61
CA SER A 29 15.97 1.49 -0.20
C SER A 29 15.07 1.15 0.97
N LEU A 30 14.68 2.19 1.69
CA LEU A 30 13.82 2.10 2.86
C LEU A 30 12.92 3.33 2.93
N VAL A 31 11.66 3.13 3.33
CA VAL A 31 10.71 4.22 3.44
C VAL A 31 10.76 4.86 4.83
N PHE A 32 10.91 6.19 4.83
CA PHE A 32 10.63 7.03 5.98
C PHE A 32 9.13 7.37 5.97
N ASP A 33 8.42 6.94 7.00
CA ASP A 33 6.97 6.92 7.10
C ASP A 33 6.46 7.78 8.26
N SER A 34 5.18 8.16 8.19
CA SER A 34 4.52 8.96 9.22
C SER A 34 4.56 8.28 10.59
N PRO A 35 5.05 8.96 11.64
CA PRO A 35 4.98 8.47 13.00
C PRO A 35 3.60 8.68 13.63
N ILE A 36 2.74 9.53 13.08
CA ILE A 36 1.45 9.93 13.66
C ILE A 36 0.26 9.63 12.74
N ALA A 37 -0.94 9.63 13.31
CA ALA A 37 -2.16 9.30 12.57
C ALA A 37 -2.70 10.46 11.73
N HIS A 38 -2.62 11.70 12.21
CA HIS A 38 -3.09 12.86 11.44
C HIS A 38 -2.31 14.11 11.83
N GLY A 39 -1.78 14.84 10.85
CA GLY A 39 -1.13 16.11 11.14
C GLY A 39 -0.50 16.79 9.93
N ARG A 40 -0.06 18.03 10.13
CA ARG A 40 0.58 18.84 9.10
C ARG A 40 2.08 18.89 9.29
N ILE A 41 2.83 18.52 8.26
CA ILE A 41 4.29 18.59 8.25
C ILE A 41 4.71 20.07 8.33
N LYS A 42 5.41 20.45 9.40
CA LYS A 42 5.98 21.79 9.56
C LYS A 42 7.40 21.85 9.02
N LYS A 43 8.18 20.81 9.28
CA LYS A 43 9.59 20.74 8.89
C LYS A 43 10.04 19.31 8.73
N LEU A 44 10.87 19.09 7.72
CA LEU A 44 11.61 17.86 7.49
C LEU A 44 13.09 18.23 7.37
N ASP A 45 13.95 17.50 8.08
CA ASP A 45 15.39 17.68 8.04
C ASP A 45 16.08 16.33 7.80
N PHE A 46 16.80 16.28 6.69
CA PHE A 46 17.50 15.11 6.19
C PHE A 46 19.01 15.22 6.32
N ARG A 47 19.56 16.34 6.84
CA ARG A 47 21.00 16.65 6.78
C ARG A 47 21.86 15.56 7.40
N GLU A 48 21.59 15.19 8.66
CA GLU A 48 22.34 14.13 9.36
C GLU A 48 22.19 12.76 8.67
N ALA A 49 21.04 12.49 8.05
CA ALA A 49 20.81 11.25 7.32
C ALA A 49 21.60 11.21 5.99
N LEU A 50 21.68 12.34 5.27
CA LEU A 50 22.46 12.47 4.04
C LEU A 50 23.97 12.46 4.29
N ASP A 51 24.43 12.97 5.43
CA ASP A 51 25.84 12.96 5.82
C ASP A 51 26.34 11.58 6.26
N LEU A 52 25.43 10.61 6.47
CA LEU A 52 25.80 9.25 6.85
C LEU A 52 26.45 8.51 5.68
N ASN A 53 27.70 8.06 5.87
CA ASN A 53 28.44 7.33 4.85
C ASN A 53 27.65 6.12 4.29
N GLY A 54 27.58 6.03 2.96
CA GLY A 54 26.86 5.01 2.20
C GLY A 54 25.37 5.30 1.97
N VAL A 55 24.85 6.44 2.45
CA VAL A 55 23.57 6.98 1.95
C VAL A 55 23.83 7.65 0.61
N ILE A 56 23.04 7.28 -0.40
CA ILE A 56 23.19 7.77 -1.78
C ILE A 56 22.27 8.96 -2.01
N SER A 57 21.01 8.86 -1.60
CA SER A 57 20.01 9.89 -1.78
C SER A 57 18.81 9.68 -0.87
N ILE A 58 18.03 10.74 -0.68
CA ILE A 58 16.71 10.69 -0.06
C ILE A 58 15.76 11.43 -0.99
N TYR A 59 14.71 10.75 -1.43
CA TYR A 59 13.70 11.29 -2.34
C TYR A 59 12.39 11.57 -1.62
N THR A 60 11.74 12.65 -2.00
CA THR A 60 10.45 13.12 -1.51
C THR A 60 9.51 13.35 -2.70
N ALA A 61 8.29 13.82 -2.43
CA ALA A 61 7.37 14.23 -3.48
C ALA A 61 7.96 15.24 -4.49
N LYS A 62 8.92 16.08 -4.06
CA LYS A 62 9.54 17.10 -4.92
C LYS A 62 10.45 16.52 -6.00
N ASP A 63 10.90 15.30 -5.81
CA ASP A 63 11.82 14.61 -6.71
C ASP A 63 11.08 13.77 -7.76
N ILE A 64 9.75 13.72 -7.68
CA ILE A 64 8.89 13.01 -8.64
C ILE A 64 8.82 13.82 -9.95
N PRO A 65 9.29 13.29 -11.09
CA PRO A 65 9.26 14.02 -12.36
C PRO A 65 7.86 14.06 -13.01
N GLY A 66 7.00 13.09 -12.71
CA GLY A 66 5.63 13.01 -13.18
C GLY A 66 4.62 13.38 -12.09
N ASN A 67 3.65 12.50 -11.83
CA ASN A 67 2.56 12.76 -10.89
C ASN A 67 2.78 12.05 -9.55
N ASN A 68 2.70 12.80 -8.44
CA ASN A 68 2.65 12.26 -7.08
C ASN A 68 1.27 11.68 -6.75
N GLN A 69 0.82 10.64 -7.48
CA GLN A 69 -0.54 10.08 -7.36
C GLN A 69 -0.58 8.59 -7.72
N LEU A 70 -1.26 7.81 -6.89
CA LEU A 70 -1.41 6.36 -6.97
C LEU A 70 -2.85 5.93 -7.25
N GLY A 71 -3.84 6.70 -6.79
CA GLY A 71 -5.25 6.40 -6.92
C GLY A 71 -5.69 6.34 -8.39
N ILE A 72 -6.17 5.17 -8.81
CA ILE A 72 -6.57 4.90 -10.20
C ILE A 72 -7.99 5.37 -10.49
N ILE A 73 -8.89 5.21 -9.52
CA ILE A 73 -10.32 5.55 -9.65
C ILE A 73 -10.57 6.97 -9.16
N ILE A 74 -10.03 7.29 -7.98
CA ILE A 74 -10.09 8.61 -7.36
C ILE A 74 -8.64 9.03 -7.14
N PRO A 75 -8.23 10.25 -7.53
CA PRO A 75 -6.87 10.73 -7.31
C PRO A 75 -6.71 11.26 -5.88
N ASP A 76 -6.78 10.38 -4.90
CA ASP A 76 -6.77 10.69 -3.46
C ASP A 76 -5.56 10.13 -2.68
N GLU A 77 -4.65 9.42 -3.35
CA GLU A 77 -3.53 8.75 -2.68
C GLU A 77 -2.18 9.21 -3.27
N PRO A 78 -1.39 10.06 -2.57
CA PRO A 78 -0.07 10.45 -3.03
C PRO A 78 0.97 9.33 -2.81
N LEU A 79 2.01 9.27 -3.65
CA LEU A 79 3.14 8.35 -3.45
C LEU A 79 3.96 8.74 -2.21
N PHE A 80 4.21 10.04 -2.03
CA PHE A 80 4.80 10.61 -0.82
C PHE A 80 3.92 11.74 -0.28
N ALA A 81 3.71 11.75 1.03
CA ALA A 81 3.03 12.85 1.70
C ALA A 81 3.80 14.16 1.56
N GLU A 82 3.09 15.24 1.19
CA GLU A 82 3.70 16.56 0.96
C GLU A 82 3.50 17.51 2.13
N LYS A 83 2.24 17.69 2.54
CA LYS A 83 1.83 18.70 3.51
C LYS A 83 1.15 18.10 4.72
N GLU A 84 0.34 17.07 4.50
CA GLU A 84 -0.52 16.46 5.51
C GLU A 84 -0.29 14.95 5.55
N LEU A 85 -0.36 14.41 6.75
CA LEU A 85 -0.23 13.00 7.06
C LEU A 85 -1.61 12.49 7.46
N HIS A 86 -2.08 11.40 6.88
CA HIS A 86 -3.44 10.86 7.09
C HIS A 86 -3.48 9.53 7.83
N PHE A 87 -2.33 8.87 8.02
CA PHE A 87 -2.23 7.66 8.82
C PHE A 87 -0.80 7.37 9.26
N ILE A 88 -0.67 6.57 10.32
CA ILE A 88 0.61 6.02 10.77
C ILE A 88 1.11 5.04 9.71
N GLY A 89 2.33 5.23 9.19
CA GLY A 89 2.87 4.40 8.11
C GLY A 89 2.77 5.03 6.72
N GLN A 90 2.14 6.20 6.56
CA GLN A 90 2.09 6.88 5.27
C GLN A 90 3.51 7.24 4.79
N PRO A 91 3.92 6.89 3.55
CA PRO A 91 5.23 7.25 3.03
C PRO A 91 5.45 8.77 2.98
N ILE A 92 6.61 9.22 3.45
CA ILE A 92 7.03 10.64 3.41
C ILE A 92 8.25 10.80 2.50
N ALA A 93 9.22 9.89 2.62
CA ALA A 93 10.42 9.90 1.82
C ALA A 93 10.98 8.49 1.60
N LEU A 94 11.77 8.32 0.54
CA LEU A 94 12.51 7.10 0.25
C LEU A 94 14.00 7.34 0.45
N ILE A 95 14.59 6.61 1.38
CA ILE A 95 16.03 6.61 1.64
C ILE A 95 16.66 5.55 0.74
N VAL A 96 17.73 5.89 0.02
CA VAL A 96 18.50 4.97 -0.82
C VAL A 96 19.94 4.92 -0.32
N ALA A 97 20.46 3.72 -0.11
CA ALA A 97 21.79 3.48 0.44
C ALA A 97 22.46 2.24 -0.18
N GLU A 98 23.75 2.07 0.08
CA GLU A 98 24.53 0.90 -0.36
C GLU A 98 24.07 -0.41 0.29
N THR A 99 23.45 -0.35 1.47
CA THR A 99 22.90 -1.51 2.17
C THR A 99 21.63 -1.16 2.94
N GLU A 100 20.75 -2.15 3.18
CA GLU A 100 19.55 -1.98 4.02
C GLU A 100 19.93 -1.47 5.43
N LEU A 101 21.04 -1.94 5.99
CA LEU A 101 21.49 -1.55 7.33
C LEU A 101 21.80 -0.05 7.41
N ILE A 102 22.42 0.52 6.38
CA ILE A 102 22.72 1.96 6.31
C ILE A 102 21.43 2.76 6.17
N ALA A 103 20.51 2.34 5.28
CA ALA A 103 19.22 3.00 5.12
C ALA A 103 18.41 3.03 6.44
N ARG A 104 18.48 1.94 7.23
CA ARG A 104 17.86 1.88 8.56
C ARG A 104 18.49 2.84 9.57
N LYS A 105 19.82 2.96 9.58
CA LYS A 105 20.52 3.94 10.42
C LYS A 105 20.13 5.36 10.03
N ALA A 106 20.14 5.66 8.73
CA ALA A 106 19.75 6.95 8.18
C ALA A 106 18.32 7.34 8.58
N LYS A 107 17.37 6.38 8.58
CA LYS A 107 15.98 6.62 9.03
C LYS A 107 15.89 7.24 10.42
N HIS A 108 16.77 6.84 11.35
CA HIS A 108 16.78 7.34 12.72
C HIS A 108 17.43 8.72 12.88
N LEU A 109 18.11 9.21 11.84
CA LEU A 109 18.72 10.54 11.81
C LEU A 109 17.80 11.60 11.17
N ILE A 110 16.73 11.17 10.50
CA ILE A 110 15.75 12.08 9.91
C ILE A 110 14.91 12.69 11.03
N LYS A 111 14.79 14.03 11.01
CA LYS A 111 13.97 14.78 11.97
C LYS A 111 12.73 15.32 11.27
N ILE A 112 11.59 15.15 11.91
CA ILE A 112 10.29 15.65 11.45
C ILE A 112 9.62 16.43 12.57
N GLU A 113 9.12 17.62 12.24
CA GLU A 113 8.26 18.42 13.10
C GLU A 113 6.85 18.42 12.50
N VAL A 114 5.86 17.99 13.28
CA VAL A 114 4.47 17.86 12.83
C VAL A 114 3.55 18.59 13.81
N GLU A 115 2.59 19.33 13.26
CA GLU A 115 1.43 19.81 14.00
C GLU A 115 0.35 18.73 13.96
N GLU A 116 0.10 18.06 15.09
CA GLU A 116 -0.97 17.06 15.18
C GLU A 116 -2.34 17.68 14.91
N LEU A 117 -3.17 16.97 14.15
CA LEU A 117 -4.53 17.36 13.81
C LEU A 117 -5.53 16.34 14.41
N PRO A 118 -6.82 16.70 14.55
CA PRO A 118 -7.81 15.80 15.13
C PRO A 118 -7.90 14.45 14.40
N VAL A 119 -7.76 13.35 15.12
CA VAL A 119 -7.78 11.99 14.58
C VAL A 119 -9.19 11.40 14.70
N ILE A 120 -9.69 10.79 13.63
CA ILE A 120 -10.94 10.01 13.62
C ILE A 120 -10.59 8.56 13.29
N ILE A 121 -10.87 7.64 14.21
CA ILE A 121 -10.59 6.20 14.06
C ILE A 121 -11.82 5.33 14.26
N ASP A 122 -12.95 5.91 14.68
CA ASP A 122 -14.23 5.23 14.85
C ASP A 122 -15.14 5.53 13.66
N GLU A 123 -15.66 4.47 13.03
CA GLU A 123 -16.49 4.59 11.83
C GLU A 123 -17.85 5.27 12.12
N ARG A 124 -18.38 5.17 13.34
CA ARG A 124 -19.63 5.84 13.72
C ARG A 124 -19.38 7.33 13.96
N GLU A 125 -18.25 7.69 14.56
CA GLU A 125 -17.83 9.09 14.66
C GLU A 125 -17.66 9.73 13.27
N ALA A 126 -16.97 9.04 12.35
CA ALA A 126 -16.82 9.49 10.97
C ALA A 126 -18.18 9.70 10.29
N ARG A 127 -19.11 8.76 10.47
CA ARG A 127 -20.49 8.84 9.94
C ARG A 127 -21.27 10.04 10.48
N LEU A 128 -21.14 10.35 11.76
CA LEU A 128 -21.81 11.49 12.41
C LEU A 128 -21.24 12.84 11.93
N LYS A 129 -19.95 12.89 11.61
CA LYS A 129 -19.26 14.06 11.06
C LYS A 129 -19.32 14.17 9.53
N GLU A 130 -20.06 13.26 8.88
CA GLU A 130 -20.19 13.15 7.42
C GLU A 130 -18.84 13.05 6.68
N GLN A 131 -17.85 12.42 7.33
CA GLN A 131 -16.52 12.19 6.79
C GLN A 131 -16.50 10.89 5.97
N PHE A 132 -17.02 10.95 4.75
CA PHE A 132 -17.08 9.80 3.85
C PHE A 132 -16.01 9.83 2.77
N ILE A 133 -15.41 8.68 2.49
CA ILE A 133 -14.55 8.49 1.30
C ILE A 133 -15.41 8.35 0.04
N ILE A 134 -16.52 7.60 0.13
CA ILE A 134 -17.49 7.43 -0.94
C ILE A 134 -18.93 7.65 -0.43
N PRO A 135 -19.84 8.15 -1.28
CA PRO A 135 -21.25 8.31 -0.90
C PRO A 135 -21.89 6.97 -0.50
N PRO A 136 -22.87 6.97 0.43
CA PRO A 136 -23.61 5.78 0.82
C PRO A 136 -24.26 5.10 -0.39
N ARG A 137 -24.12 3.77 -0.47
CA ARG A 137 -24.80 2.95 -1.49
C ARG A 137 -26.01 2.28 -0.86
N THR A 138 -27.17 2.41 -1.49
CA THR A 138 -28.42 1.81 -1.02
C THR A 138 -28.97 0.86 -2.07
N PHE A 139 -29.32 -0.35 -1.65
CA PHE A 139 -30.04 -1.33 -2.47
C PHE A 139 -31.40 -1.58 -1.82
N LYS A 140 -32.48 -1.55 -2.60
CA LYS A 140 -33.85 -1.84 -2.13
C LYS A 140 -34.53 -2.78 -3.12
N ILE A 141 -35.09 -3.86 -2.59
CA ILE A 141 -35.91 -4.82 -3.35
C ILE A 141 -37.26 -4.89 -2.66
N GLY A 142 -38.35 -4.75 -3.41
CA GLY A 142 -39.72 -4.78 -2.87
C GLY A 142 -40.09 -3.59 -1.99
N ASP A 143 -41.15 -3.74 -1.20
CA ASP A 143 -41.65 -2.74 -0.24
C ASP A 143 -41.36 -3.17 1.20
N THR A 144 -40.19 -2.80 1.69
CA THR A 144 -39.73 -3.08 3.06
C THR A 144 -40.67 -2.51 4.13
N SER A 145 -41.25 -1.33 3.90
CA SER A 145 -42.17 -0.69 4.87
C SER A 145 -43.46 -1.49 5.04
N LYS A 146 -43.97 -2.09 3.96
CA LYS A 146 -45.11 -3.01 4.04
C LYS A 146 -44.70 -4.34 4.66
N ALA A 147 -43.59 -4.92 4.23
CA ALA A 147 -43.12 -6.22 4.71
C ALA A 147 -42.91 -6.24 6.24
N PHE A 148 -42.32 -5.19 6.82
CA PHE A 148 -42.15 -5.09 8.28
C PHE A 148 -43.47 -5.01 9.06
N LYS A 149 -44.57 -4.54 8.46
CA LYS A 149 -45.90 -4.53 9.12
C LYS A 149 -46.54 -5.91 9.16
N GLU A 150 -46.14 -6.81 8.26
CA GLU A 150 -46.65 -8.19 8.16
C GLU A 150 -45.80 -9.18 8.98
N CYS A 151 -44.71 -8.70 9.61
CA CYS A 151 -43.84 -9.52 10.45
C CYS A 151 -44.50 -9.86 11.79
N GLU A 152 -44.39 -11.12 12.19
CA GLU A 152 -44.76 -11.56 13.54
C GLU A 152 -43.62 -11.24 14.52
N TYR A 153 -42.37 -11.44 14.08
CA TYR A 153 -41.18 -11.20 14.88
C TYR A 153 -40.26 -10.22 14.18
N VAL A 154 -39.73 -9.26 14.93
CA VAL A 154 -38.75 -8.29 14.46
C VAL A 154 -37.54 -8.35 15.37
N ILE A 155 -36.37 -8.62 14.80
CA ILE A 155 -35.10 -8.70 15.52
C ILE A 155 -34.23 -7.53 15.06
N GLU A 156 -33.76 -6.73 16.01
CA GLU A 156 -32.85 -5.63 15.79
C GLU A 156 -31.54 -5.87 16.55
N GLY A 157 -30.43 -5.44 15.97
CA GLY A 157 -29.14 -5.57 16.62
C GLY A 157 -28.02 -4.95 15.81
N SER A 158 -26.81 -5.16 16.30
CA SER A 158 -25.59 -4.74 15.62
C SER A 158 -24.57 -5.87 15.63
N ALA A 159 -23.85 -6.05 14.53
CA ALA A 159 -22.72 -6.96 14.42
C ALA A 159 -21.44 -6.17 14.14
N LYS A 160 -20.33 -6.61 14.72
CA LYS A 160 -18.99 -6.05 14.46
C LYS A 160 -18.07 -7.13 13.91
N SER A 161 -17.34 -6.79 12.86
CA SER A 161 -16.28 -7.60 12.27
C SER A 161 -14.99 -6.80 12.29
N GLY A 162 -13.97 -7.33 12.95
CA GLY A 162 -12.66 -6.66 13.04
C GLY A 162 -11.91 -6.64 11.70
N GLY A 163 -10.88 -5.81 11.63
CA GLY A 163 -9.93 -5.85 10.52
C GLY A 163 -9.08 -7.12 10.55
N GLN A 164 -8.43 -7.44 9.43
CA GLN A 164 -7.59 -8.63 9.30
C GLN A 164 -6.39 -8.35 8.42
N GLU A 165 -5.21 -8.71 8.92
CA GLU A 165 -3.96 -8.67 8.15
C GLU A 165 -3.89 -9.83 7.16
N HIS A 166 -3.30 -9.59 5.99
CA HIS A 166 -3.15 -10.63 4.96
C HIS A 166 -2.16 -11.73 5.37
N LEU A 167 -1.06 -11.34 6.03
CA LEU A 167 0.02 -12.23 6.49
C LEU A 167 0.51 -13.22 5.43
N TYR A 168 0.59 -12.79 4.17
CA TYR A 168 1.40 -13.50 3.17
C TYR A 168 2.82 -13.70 3.69
N ILE A 169 3.44 -14.86 3.43
CA ILE A 169 4.73 -15.21 4.03
C ILE A 169 5.85 -14.37 3.40
N GLU A 170 5.84 -14.20 2.08
CA GLU A 170 6.70 -13.25 1.38
C GLU A 170 6.11 -11.85 1.52
N THR A 171 6.83 -10.93 2.15
CA THR A 171 6.42 -9.51 2.28
C THR A 171 6.37 -8.78 0.93
N GLN A 172 5.87 -7.55 0.94
CA GLN A 172 5.91 -6.65 -0.20
C GLN A 172 7.36 -6.36 -0.60
N GLY A 173 7.59 -6.31 -1.91
CA GLY A 173 8.87 -5.89 -2.43
C GLY A 173 8.83 -5.56 -3.91
N ALA A 174 9.83 -4.82 -4.34
CA ALA A 174 10.10 -4.46 -5.71
C ALA A 174 11.61 -4.39 -5.96
N TYR A 175 12.02 -4.75 -7.17
CA TYR A 175 13.39 -4.59 -7.64
C TYR A 175 13.36 -3.98 -9.04
N ALA A 176 13.75 -2.71 -9.13
CA ALA A 176 13.73 -1.95 -10.37
C ALA A 176 15.14 -1.85 -10.96
N ILE A 177 15.26 -2.18 -12.25
CA ILE A 177 16.52 -2.28 -12.97
C ILE A 177 16.44 -1.37 -14.22
N PRO A 178 17.30 -0.35 -14.33
CA PRO A 178 17.44 0.40 -15.57
C PRO A 178 17.96 -0.47 -16.70
N VAL A 179 17.35 -0.33 -17.88
CA VAL A 179 17.79 -0.98 -19.13
C VAL A 179 17.97 0.09 -20.21
N GLU A 180 18.18 -0.29 -21.47
CA GLU A 180 18.47 0.64 -22.55
C GLU A 180 17.32 1.65 -22.78
N ASN A 181 17.66 2.82 -23.35
CA ASN A 181 16.69 3.84 -23.77
C ASN A 181 15.78 4.39 -22.65
N ASP A 182 16.32 4.58 -21.44
CA ASP A 182 15.59 5.06 -20.26
C ASP A 182 14.39 4.18 -19.87
N CYS A 183 14.41 2.91 -20.27
CA CYS A 183 13.42 1.93 -19.88
C CYS A 183 13.77 1.32 -18.51
N LEU A 184 12.77 0.76 -17.83
CA LEU A 184 12.94 0.00 -16.58
C LEU A 184 12.35 -1.39 -16.72
N LYS A 185 13.10 -2.39 -16.25
CA LYS A 185 12.55 -3.70 -15.90
C LYS A 185 12.32 -3.77 -14.40
N VAL A 186 11.10 -4.09 -14.00
CA VAL A 186 10.67 -4.04 -12.60
C VAL A 186 10.11 -5.38 -12.19
N TYR A 187 10.82 -6.07 -11.30
CA TYR A 187 10.27 -7.23 -10.62
C TYR A 187 9.43 -6.74 -9.46
N SER A 188 8.17 -7.15 -9.39
CA SER A 188 7.24 -6.70 -8.35
C SER A 188 6.48 -7.88 -7.77
N SER A 189 6.36 -7.93 -6.44
CA SER A 189 5.52 -8.93 -5.77
C SER A 189 4.07 -8.45 -5.80
N THR A 190 3.43 -8.52 -6.97
CA THR A 190 2.09 -7.95 -7.23
C THR A 190 1.13 -8.94 -7.89
N GLN A 191 -0.17 -8.79 -7.63
CA GLN A 191 -1.25 -9.44 -8.38
C GLN A 191 -1.71 -8.60 -9.59
N GLY A 192 -1.33 -7.32 -9.66
CA GLY A 192 -1.82 -6.35 -10.65
C GLY A 192 -0.68 -5.70 -11.46
N PRO A 193 0.09 -6.44 -12.28
CA PRO A 193 1.25 -5.89 -12.98
C PRO A 193 0.91 -4.72 -13.91
N THR A 194 -0.28 -4.71 -14.54
CA THR A 194 -0.72 -3.60 -15.39
C THR A 194 -0.95 -2.31 -14.60
N SER A 195 -1.55 -2.41 -13.41
CA SER A 195 -1.74 -1.26 -12.52
C SER A 195 -0.38 -0.69 -12.08
N VAL A 196 0.54 -1.58 -11.69
CA VAL A 196 1.91 -1.20 -11.34
C VAL A 196 2.60 -0.48 -12.49
N GLN A 197 2.56 -1.04 -13.70
CA GLN A 197 3.17 -0.44 -14.90
C GLN A 197 2.62 0.96 -15.17
N LYS A 198 1.29 1.12 -15.13
CA LYS A 198 0.61 2.39 -15.39
C LYS A 198 1.01 3.46 -14.38
N ILE A 199 1.07 3.11 -13.10
CA ILE A 199 1.40 4.06 -12.04
C ILE A 199 2.88 4.43 -12.06
N ILE A 200 3.79 3.48 -12.28
CA ILE A 200 5.21 3.79 -12.48
C ILE A 200 5.37 4.78 -13.65
N ALA A 201 4.73 4.52 -14.78
CA ALA A 201 4.79 5.41 -15.94
C ALA A 201 4.29 6.83 -15.60
N SER A 202 3.18 6.94 -14.86
CA SER A 202 2.62 8.22 -14.40
C SER A 202 3.55 8.97 -13.43
N VAL A 203 4.11 8.28 -12.43
CA VAL A 203 5.04 8.84 -11.43
C VAL A 203 6.32 9.31 -12.10
N LEU A 204 6.84 8.55 -13.07
CA LEU A 204 8.05 8.90 -13.79
C LEU A 204 7.83 9.91 -14.93
N GLY A 205 6.58 10.20 -15.31
CA GLY A 205 6.28 11.07 -16.44
C GLY A 205 6.70 10.47 -17.79
N VAL A 206 6.69 9.14 -17.92
CA VAL A 206 7.10 8.42 -19.14
C VAL A 206 5.94 7.61 -19.74
N ALA A 207 6.10 7.17 -20.98
CA ALA A 207 5.11 6.30 -21.61
C ALA A 207 5.18 4.86 -21.06
N MET A 208 4.04 4.17 -20.96
CA MET A 208 3.97 2.81 -20.39
C MET A 208 4.88 1.79 -21.07
N HIS A 209 5.16 1.93 -22.37
CA HIS A 209 6.06 1.03 -23.10
C HIS A 209 7.52 1.10 -22.63
N LYS A 210 7.89 2.10 -21.82
CA LYS A 210 9.21 2.21 -21.18
C LYS A 210 9.32 1.32 -19.94
N ILE A 211 8.22 0.78 -19.44
CA ILE A 211 8.17 0.05 -18.16
C ILE A 211 7.75 -1.39 -18.45
N GLU A 212 8.63 -2.34 -18.13
CA GLU A 212 8.31 -3.77 -18.09
C GLU A 212 8.13 -4.19 -16.63
N VAL A 213 7.00 -4.85 -16.32
CA VAL A 213 6.73 -5.40 -14.98
C VAL A 213 6.70 -6.93 -15.08
N ASP A 214 7.59 -7.59 -14.35
CA ASP A 214 7.74 -9.05 -14.35
C ASP A 214 7.30 -9.63 -12.99
N VAL A 215 6.42 -10.64 -13.05
CA VAL A 215 5.92 -11.36 -11.88
C VAL A 215 5.94 -12.85 -12.18
N ARG A 216 6.91 -13.58 -11.60
CA ARG A 216 7.00 -15.03 -11.79
C ARG A 216 6.08 -15.82 -10.86
N ARG A 217 6.08 -15.47 -9.58
CA ARG A 217 5.29 -16.13 -8.50
C ARG A 217 5.23 -15.22 -7.28
N LEU A 218 4.30 -15.51 -6.36
CA LEU A 218 4.13 -14.79 -5.08
C LEU A 218 4.13 -15.78 -3.91
N GLY A 219 4.78 -15.42 -2.80
CA GLY A 219 4.72 -16.16 -1.52
C GLY A 219 3.46 -15.84 -0.71
N GLY A 220 2.30 -15.90 -1.36
CA GLY A 220 1.01 -15.45 -0.84
C GLY A 220 0.72 -13.98 -1.17
N ALA A 221 -0.58 -13.63 -1.22
CA ALA A 221 -1.04 -12.28 -1.56
C ALA A 221 -2.41 -11.94 -0.94
N PHE A 222 -3.44 -12.74 -1.21
CA PHE A 222 -4.77 -12.63 -0.58
C PHE A 222 -5.49 -11.29 -0.77
N GLY A 223 -5.25 -10.60 -1.90
CA GLY A 223 -5.76 -9.24 -2.18
C GLY A 223 -4.80 -8.14 -1.74
N GLY A 224 -3.95 -8.42 -0.74
CA GLY A 224 -3.00 -7.45 -0.21
C GLY A 224 -1.86 -7.09 -1.15
N LYS A 225 -1.69 -7.77 -2.29
CA LYS A 225 -0.69 -7.42 -3.32
C LYS A 225 -1.33 -6.96 -4.65
N GLU A 226 -2.64 -6.73 -4.65
CA GLU A 226 -3.36 -6.19 -5.82
C GLU A 226 -2.98 -4.74 -6.07
N ASP A 227 -3.31 -3.85 -5.12
CA ASP A 227 -2.99 -2.42 -5.22
C ASP A 227 -1.77 -2.02 -4.38
N GLN A 228 -1.62 -2.61 -3.18
CA GLN A 228 -0.62 -2.17 -2.19
C GLN A 228 0.84 -2.50 -2.57
N ALA A 229 1.05 -3.31 -3.61
CA ALA A 229 2.39 -3.53 -4.19
C ALA A 229 2.85 -2.33 -5.05
N THR A 230 1.90 -1.52 -5.55
CA THR A 230 2.14 -0.41 -6.48
C THR A 230 3.02 0.70 -5.89
N PRO A 231 2.79 1.21 -4.67
CA PRO A 231 3.66 2.22 -4.08
C PRO A 231 5.12 1.76 -4.01
N LEU A 232 5.38 0.51 -3.62
CA LEU A 232 6.74 -0.02 -3.49
C LEU A 232 7.45 -0.06 -4.84
N ALA A 233 6.77 -0.56 -5.86
CA ALA A 233 7.31 -0.62 -7.22
C ALA A 233 7.57 0.78 -7.77
N ALA A 234 6.63 1.72 -7.57
CA ALA A 234 6.82 3.12 -7.97
C ALA A 234 8.01 3.79 -7.26
N MET A 235 8.18 3.58 -5.95
CA MET A 235 9.31 4.10 -5.19
C MET A 235 10.65 3.53 -5.66
N ALA A 236 10.75 2.20 -5.82
CA ALA A 236 11.97 1.56 -6.32
C ALA A 236 12.30 2.05 -7.74
N SER A 237 11.29 2.16 -8.62
CA SER A 237 11.44 2.68 -9.98
C SER A 237 11.86 4.14 -10.02
N LEU A 238 11.33 5.01 -9.15
CA LEU A 238 11.75 6.40 -9.03
C LEU A 238 13.23 6.50 -8.72
N ALA A 239 13.69 5.80 -7.68
CA ALA A 239 15.10 5.80 -7.32
C ALA A 239 15.99 5.23 -8.43
N ALA A 240 15.59 4.11 -9.04
CA ALA A 240 16.33 3.50 -10.13
C ALA A 240 16.43 4.42 -11.36
N TYR A 241 15.35 5.12 -11.69
CA TYR A 241 15.27 6.06 -12.80
C TYR A 241 16.19 7.28 -12.60
N LEU A 242 16.16 7.87 -11.39
CA LEU A 242 16.95 9.06 -11.06
C LEU A 242 18.45 8.75 -10.92
N LEU A 243 18.79 7.59 -10.35
CA LEU A 243 20.19 7.20 -10.10
C LEU A 243 20.82 6.45 -11.28
N LYS A 244 20.03 5.98 -12.24
CA LYS A 244 20.46 5.07 -13.32
C LYS A 244 21.18 3.84 -12.78
N ARG A 245 20.71 3.33 -11.63
CA ARG A 245 21.24 2.14 -10.95
C ARG A 245 20.09 1.22 -10.52
N PRO A 246 20.31 -0.11 -10.40
CA PRO A 246 19.30 -1.01 -9.85
C PRO A 246 18.98 -0.65 -8.40
N VAL A 247 17.69 -0.62 -8.03
CA VAL A 247 17.24 -0.31 -6.67
C VAL A 247 16.25 -1.35 -6.19
N LYS A 248 16.54 -1.93 -5.01
CA LYS A 248 15.70 -2.92 -4.34
C LYS A 248 14.99 -2.28 -3.14
N LEU A 249 13.70 -2.55 -2.99
CA LEU A 249 12.88 -2.18 -1.84
C LEU A 249 12.14 -3.42 -1.37
N VAL A 250 12.44 -3.92 -0.19
CA VAL A 250 11.72 -5.06 0.42
C VAL A 250 11.33 -4.68 1.83
N TYR A 251 10.03 -4.81 2.13
CA TYR A 251 9.56 -4.54 3.48
C TYR A 251 9.91 -5.67 4.43
N ARG A 252 10.37 -5.29 5.62
CA ARG A 252 10.36 -6.16 6.79
C ARG A 252 8.91 -6.32 7.25
N ARG A 253 8.60 -7.46 7.89
CA ARG A 253 7.25 -7.80 8.35
C ARG A 253 6.51 -6.67 9.08
N LEU A 254 7.15 -6.00 10.03
CA LEU A 254 6.51 -4.94 10.80
C LEU A 254 6.24 -3.67 9.97
N ASN A 255 7.11 -3.36 9.01
CA ASN A 255 6.85 -2.24 8.08
C ASN A 255 5.70 -2.59 7.14
N ASP A 256 5.67 -3.83 6.64
CA ASP A 256 4.60 -4.35 5.80
C ASP A 256 3.23 -4.19 6.48
N MET A 257 3.08 -4.77 7.68
CA MET A 257 1.85 -4.67 8.47
C MET A 257 1.47 -3.24 8.87
N ARG A 258 2.44 -2.32 8.93
CA ARG A 258 2.20 -0.93 9.29
C ARG A 258 1.77 -0.09 8.10
N MET A 259 2.31 -0.37 6.92
CA MET A 259 2.23 0.52 5.76
C MET A 259 1.27 0.04 4.68
N THR A 260 0.83 -1.23 4.72
CA THR A 260 -0.17 -1.75 3.76
C THR A 260 -1.56 -1.81 4.36
N GLY A 261 -2.56 -1.53 3.52
CA GLY A 261 -3.98 -1.72 3.80
C GLY A 261 -4.34 -3.17 4.15
N LYS A 262 -5.50 -3.33 4.78
CA LYS A 262 -5.96 -4.58 5.39
C LYS A 262 -7.43 -4.85 5.04
N ARG A 263 -7.98 -5.98 5.51
CA ARG A 263 -9.43 -6.17 5.47
C ARG A 263 -10.12 -5.06 6.27
N HIS A 264 -11.10 -4.43 5.64
CA HIS A 264 -11.91 -3.39 6.25
C HIS A 264 -12.66 -3.94 7.47
N PRO A 265 -12.58 -3.30 8.65
CA PRO A 265 -13.51 -3.57 9.74
C PRO A 265 -14.90 -3.06 9.36
N TYR A 266 -15.93 -3.74 9.87
CA TYR A 266 -17.33 -3.36 9.65
C TYR A 266 -18.08 -3.32 10.98
N THR A 267 -18.91 -2.29 11.13
CA THR A 267 -20.03 -2.29 12.07
C THR A 267 -21.31 -2.22 11.28
N SER A 268 -22.18 -3.20 11.48
CA SER A 268 -23.42 -3.38 10.72
C SER A 268 -24.61 -3.36 11.67
N ASP A 269 -25.45 -2.34 11.54
CA ASP A 269 -26.77 -2.32 12.20
C ASP A 269 -27.77 -3.09 11.31
N PHE A 270 -28.54 -4.00 11.92
CA PHE A 270 -29.49 -4.83 11.20
C PHE A 270 -30.87 -4.85 11.85
N LYS A 271 -31.87 -5.03 11.01
CA LYS A 271 -33.27 -5.26 11.37
C LYS A 271 -33.81 -6.36 10.46
N ILE A 272 -34.27 -7.46 11.04
CA ILE A 272 -34.73 -8.65 10.31
C ILE A 272 -36.16 -8.96 10.74
N GLY A 273 -37.05 -9.09 9.76
CA GLY A 273 -38.46 -9.40 9.96
C GLY A 273 -38.79 -10.85 9.58
N LEU A 274 -39.42 -11.58 10.50
CA LEU A 274 -39.85 -12.96 10.31
C LEU A 274 -41.38 -13.07 10.38
N ASN A 275 -41.95 -13.98 9.59
CA ASN A 275 -43.35 -14.38 9.73
C ASN A 275 -43.53 -15.46 10.82
N LYS A 276 -44.76 -15.95 11.03
CA LYS A 276 -45.09 -16.98 12.02
C LYS A 276 -44.35 -18.31 11.80
N GLU A 277 -44.04 -18.64 10.55
CA GLU A 277 -43.26 -19.84 10.18
C GLU A 277 -41.73 -19.60 10.20
N LEU A 278 -41.26 -18.48 10.76
CA LEU A 278 -39.85 -18.10 10.87
C LEU A 278 -39.14 -17.88 9.53
N LYS A 279 -39.87 -17.54 8.48
CA LYS A 279 -39.29 -17.12 7.19
C LYS A 279 -38.96 -15.63 7.21
N ILE A 280 -37.79 -15.28 6.68
CA ILE A 280 -37.38 -13.88 6.47
C ILE A 280 -38.23 -13.27 5.37
N ILE A 281 -38.92 -12.18 5.69
CA ILE A 281 -39.77 -11.43 4.76
C ILE A 281 -39.42 -9.94 4.68
N ALA A 282 -38.61 -9.42 5.60
CA ALA A 282 -38.16 -8.03 5.64
C ALA A 282 -36.74 -7.88 6.19
#